data_AF-A0A948EVL1-F1
#
_entry.id   AF-A0A948EVL1-F1
#
_cell.length_a   1.000
_cell.length_b   1.000
_cell.length_c   1.000
_cell.angle_alpha   90.00
_cell.angle_beta   90.00
_cell.angle_gamma   90.00
#
_symmetry.space_group_name_H-M   'P 1'
#
loop_
_entity.id
_entity.type
_entity.pdbx_description
1 polymer ?
#
loop_
_entity_poly.entity_id
_entity_poly.type
_entity_poly.pdbx_seq_one_letter_code
_entity_poly.pdbx_strand_id
1 'polypeptide(L)'
;RELGVALGLPHDMVYRHPFPGPGLGVRILGEVKKEYADLLRRADHIFIEELRASGWYEKTSQAFAVFLPVKAVGVMGDGRTYDYVVALRAVQTQDFMTAHWAELPYALLAKVSNRIINEIRGINRVAYDITGKPPGTIEWE
;
A
#
# COMPACT_ATOMS: atom_id res chain seq x y z
N ARG A 1 18.74 -10.60 -10.38
CA ARG A 1 18.83 -9.13 -10.15
C ARG A 1 20.18 -8.59 -10.60
N GLU A 2 21.30 -9.15 -10.13
CA GLU A 2 22.67 -8.73 -10.52
C GLU A 2 22.89 -8.61 -12.04
N LEU A 3 22.43 -9.60 -12.83
CA LEU A 3 22.49 -9.53 -14.29
C LEU A 3 21.79 -8.29 -14.86
N GLY A 4 20.66 -7.87 -14.29
CA GLY A 4 19.94 -6.67 -14.74
C GLY A 4 20.73 -5.39 -14.50
N VAL A 5 21.43 -5.29 -13.38
CA VAL A 5 22.33 -4.16 -13.08
C VAL A 5 23.52 -4.17 -14.03
N ALA A 6 24.12 -5.34 -14.26
CA ALA A 6 25.24 -5.48 -15.20
C ALA A 6 24.86 -5.09 -16.63
N LEU A 7 23.60 -5.25 -17.03
CA LEU A 7 23.05 -4.83 -18.32
C LEU A 7 22.66 -3.33 -18.38
N GLY A 8 22.92 -2.56 -17.31
CA GLY A 8 22.63 -1.12 -17.27
C GLY A 8 21.17 -0.77 -17.03
N LEU A 9 20.35 -1.71 -16.55
CA LEU A 9 18.96 -1.39 -16.17
C LEU A 9 18.94 -0.52 -14.91
N PRO A 10 17.98 0.43 -14.79
CA PRO A 10 17.84 1.25 -13.59
C PRO A 10 17.69 0.39 -12.33
N HIS A 11 18.45 0.72 -11.28
CA HIS A 11 18.44 -0.04 -10.02
C HIS A 11 17.03 -0.19 -9.44
N ASP A 12 16.26 0.90 -9.41
CA ASP A 12 14.88 0.88 -8.92
C ASP A 12 13.95 -0.06 -9.69
N MET A 13 14.23 -0.30 -10.98
CA MET A 13 13.48 -1.26 -11.78
C MET A 13 13.87 -2.70 -11.44
N VAL A 14 15.16 -2.95 -11.22
CA VAL A 14 15.68 -4.30 -10.90
C VAL A 14 15.28 -4.74 -9.50
N TYR A 15 15.25 -3.82 -8.54
CA TYR A 15 14.98 -4.08 -7.14
C TYR A 15 13.55 -3.73 -6.71
N ARG A 16 12.67 -3.36 -7.64
CA ARG A 16 11.25 -3.15 -7.34
C ARG A 16 10.65 -4.37 -6.66
N HIS A 17 9.72 -4.10 -5.74
CA HIS A 17 8.83 -5.11 -5.18
C HIS A 17 8.06 -5.82 -6.31
N PRO A 18 7.73 -7.11 -6.13
CA PRO A 18 6.87 -7.81 -7.07
C PRO A 18 5.53 -7.09 -7.20
N PHE A 19 4.98 -7.13 -8.41
CA PHE A 19 3.67 -6.57 -8.74
C PHE A 19 2.82 -7.67 -9.39
N PRO A 20 1.58 -7.90 -8.96
CA PRO A 20 0.77 -9.02 -9.44
C PRO A 20 0.40 -8.85 -10.92
N GLY A 21 0.23 -9.96 -11.63
CA GLY A 21 -0.15 -9.97 -13.06
C GLY A 21 -1.45 -9.19 -13.36
N PRO A 22 -2.54 -9.41 -12.60
CA PRO A 22 -3.78 -8.62 -12.70
C PRO A 22 -3.63 -7.16 -12.22
N GLY A 23 -2.48 -6.79 -11.67
CA GLY A 23 -2.15 -5.45 -11.19
C GLY A 23 -3.07 -4.95 -10.08
N LEU A 24 -3.60 -3.75 -10.23
CA LEU A 24 -4.48 -3.14 -9.23
C LEU A 24 -5.84 -3.85 -9.11
N GLY A 25 -6.20 -4.74 -10.03
CA GLY A 25 -7.47 -5.46 -10.00
C GLY A 25 -7.65 -6.28 -8.71
N VAL A 26 -6.59 -6.92 -8.23
CA VAL A 26 -6.58 -7.70 -6.97
C VAL A 26 -6.35 -6.84 -5.71
N ARG A 27 -6.21 -5.52 -5.89
CA ARG A 27 -6.06 -4.56 -4.79
C ARG A 27 -7.28 -3.67 -4.62
N ILE A 28 -8.33 -3.89 -5.40
CA ILE A 28 -9.62 -3.23 -5.26
C ILE A 28 -10.62 -4.34 -4.95
N LEU A 29 -11.05 -4.43 -3.69
CA LEU A 29 -11.91 -5.54 -3.31
C LEU A 29 -13.27 -5.45 -4.01
N GLY A 30 -13.69 -6.56 -4.62
CA GLY A 30 -14.95 -6.64 -5.36
C GLY A 30 -14.91 -5.94 -6.72
N GLU A 31 -15.88 -5.05 -6.97
CA GLU A 31 -16.06 -4.45 -8.29
C GLU A 31 -14.96 -3.42 -8.62
N VAL A 32 -14.19 -3.69 -9.68
CA VAL A 32 -13.14 -2.78 -10.16
C VAL A 32 -13.76 -1.62 -10.95
N LYS A 33 -13.63 -0.41 -10.41
CA LYS A 33 -14.05 0.84 -11.08
C LYS A 33 -12.86 1.77 -11.32
N LYS A 34 -12.94 2.57 -12.38
CA LYS A 34 -11.92 3.58 -12.71
C LYS A 34 -11.69 4.55 -11.54
N GLU A 35 -12.77 5.02 -10.91
CA GLU A 35 -12.72 5.90 -9.74
C GLU A 35 -11.94 5.28 -8.57
N TYR A 36 -12.14 3.99 -8.28
CA TYR A 36 -11.44 3.28 -7.22
C TYR A 36 -9.96 3.12 -7.56
N ALA A 37 -9.67 2.78 -8.82
CA ALA A 37 -8.29 2.68 -9.31
C ALA A 37 -7.55 4.02 -9.29
N ASP A 38 -8.23 5.14 -9.57
CA ASP A 38 -7.65 6.47 -9.50
C ASP A 38 -7.28 6.85 -8.05
N LEU A 39 -8.16 6.57 -7.08
CA LEU A 39 -7.88 6.79 -5.66
C LEU A 39 -6.75 5.89 -5.17
N LEU A 40 -6.81 4.60 -5.51
CA LEU A 40 -5.81 3.62 -5.08
C LEU A 40 -4.42 3.94 -5.61
N ARG A 41 -4.28 4.34 -6.89
CA ARG A 41 -2.98 4.72 -7.47
C ARG A 41 -2.31 5.85 -6.68
N ARG A 42 -3.10 6.84 -6.25
CA ARG A 42 -2.58 7.98 -5.49
C ARG A 42 -2.16 7.56 -4.08
N ALA A 43 -2.97 6.72 -3.41
CA ALA A 43 -2.67 6.23 -2.08
C ALA A 43 -1.42 5.32 -2.08
N ASP A 44 -1.32 4.41 -3.05
CA ASP A 44 -0.16 3.54 -3.24
C ASP A 44 1.10 4.35 -3.53
N HIS A 45 1.00 5.37 -4.39
CA HIS A 45 2.12 6.27 -4.67
C HIS A 45 2.68 6.95 -3.41
N ILE A 46 1.82 7.56 -2.57
CA ILE A 46 2.23 8.18 -1.31
C ILE A 46 2.90 7.16 -0.41
N PHE A 47 2.34 5.96 -0.29
CA PHE A 47 2.90 4.94 0.59
C PHE A 47 4.29 4.48 0.14
N ILE A 48 4.47 4.20 -1.16
CA ILE A 48 5.76 3.80 -1.70
C ILE A 48 6.79 4.93 -1.62
N GLU A 49 6.39 6.17 -1.88
CA GLU A 49 7.26 7.35 -1.75
C GLU A 49 7.81 7.48 -0.33
N GLU A 50 6.94 7.39 0.69
CA GLU A 50 7.34 7.50 2.09
C GLU A 50 8.19 6.31 2.57
N LEU A 51 7.92 5.11 2.07
CA LEU A 51 8.78 3.95 2.33
C LEU A 51 10.19 4.14 1.76
N ARG A 52 10.31 4.70 0.56
CA ARG A 52 11.62 5.00 -0.05
C ARG A 52 12.34 6.11 0.71
N ALA A 53 11.64 7.20 1.02
CA ALA A 53 12.21 8.33 1.75
C ALA A 53 12.71 7.95 3.15
N SER A 54 12.08 6.95 3.78
CA SER A 54 12.46 6.46 5.12
C SER A 54 13.43 5.26 5.10
N GLY A 55 13.79 4.75 3.91
CA GLY A 55 14.63 3.56 3.75
C GLY A 55 13.96 2.25 4.19
N TRP A 56 12.62 2.23 4.28
CA TRP A 56 11.83 1.05 4.61
C TRP A 56 11.40 0.24 3.39
N TYR A 57 11.47 0.81 2.19
CA TYR A 57 11.15 0.10 0.95
C TYR A 57 12.02 -1.16 0.80
N GLU A 58 13.30 -1.06 1.08
CA GLU A 58 14.31 -2.10 0.97
C GLU A 58 14.26 -3.09 2.14
N LYS A 59 13.67 -2.66 3.27
CA LYS A 59 13.46 -3.50 4.46
C LYS A 59 12.19 -4.33 4.38
N THR A 60 11.37 -4.13 3.36
CA THR A 60 10.13 -4.88 3.14
C THR A 60 10.26 -5.70 1.85
N SER A 61 9.68 -6.90 1.86
CA SER A 61 9.67 -7.78 0.70
C SER A 61 8.60 -7.34 -0.32
N GLN A 62 7.50 -6.80 0.19
CA GLN A 62 6.42 -6.22 -0.61
C GLN A 62 5.65 -5.21 0.23
N ALA A 63 5.29 -4.07 -0.37
CA ALA A 63 4.41 -3.08 0.24
C ALA A 63 3.46 -2.47 -0.80
N PHE A 64 2.22 -2.17 -0.39
CA PHE A 64 1.18 -1.59 -1.24
C PHE A 64 -0.02 -1.10 -0.45
N ALA A 65 -0.91 -0.35 -1.10
CA ALA A 65 -2.25 -0.05 -0.62
C ALA A 65 -3.30 -1.00 -1.22
N VAL A 66 -4.40 -1.23 -0.49
CA VAL A 66 -5.60 -1.96 -0.91
C VAL A 66 -6.80 -1.04 -0.72
N PHE A 67 -7.67 -0.95 -1.72
CA PHE A 67 -8.90 -0.18 -1.67
C PHE A 67 -10.03 -1.02 -1.12
N LEU A 68 -10.69 -0.51 -0.06
CA LEU A 68 -11.86 -1.14 0.53
C LEU A 68 -13.09 -0.34 0.09
N PRO A 69 -14.08 -0.94 -0.61
CA PRO A 69 -15.29 -0.25 -1.05
C PRO A 69 -16.30 -0.03 0.09
N VAL A 70 -15.80 0.26 1.29
CA VAL A 70 -16.57 0.63 2.47
C VAL A 70 -16.37 2.11 2.77
N LYS A 71 -17.44 2.77 3.23
CA LYS A 71 -17.40 4.17 3.63
C LYS A 71 -17.20 4.29 5.12
N ALA A 72 -16.41 5.26 5.54
CA ALA A 72 -16.27 5.62 6.93
C ALA A 72 -16.60 7.10 7.15
N VAL A 73 -17.02 7.45 8.37
CA VAL A 73 -17.21 8.84 8.75
C VAL A 73 -15.85 9.51 8.94
N GLY A 74 -15.69 10.68 8.36
CA GLY A 74 -14.58 11.60 8.59
C GLY A 74 -15.10 13.00 8.92
N VAL A 75 -14.19 13.89 9.27
CA VAL A 75 -14.48 15.31 9.47
C VAL A 75 -13.53 16.08 8.57
N MET A 76 -14.09 16.90 7.66
CA MET A 76 -13.32 17.83 6.84
C MET A 76 -13.92 19.23 6.99
N GLY A 77 -13.15 20.17 7.53
CA GLY A 77 -13.68 21.47 7.97
C GLY A 77 -14.74 21.29 9.06
N ASP A 78 -15.88 21.97 8.90
CA ASP A 78 -16.99 21.92 9.86
C ASP A 78 -18.01 20.80 9.55
N GLY A 79 -17.79 20.02 8.49
CA GLY A 79 -18.72 19.02 7.99
C GLY A 79 -18.28 17.58 8.22
N ARG A 80 -19.26 16.67 8.37
CA ARG A 80 -19.03 15.22 8.31
C ARG A 80 -18.91 14.78 6.85
N THR A 81 -17.95 13.92 6.56
CA THR A 81 -17.77 13.32 5.23
C THR A 81 -17.90 11.80 5.30
N TYR A 82 -18.32 11.19 4.19
CA TYR A 82 -18.46 9.75 4.03
C TYR A 82 -17.63 9.31 2.82
N ASP A 83 -16.36 9.01 3.08
CA ASP A 83 -15.37 8.66 2.08
C ASP A 83 -14.79 7.27 2.31
N TYR A 84 -13.99 6.81 1.35
CA TYR A 84 -13.52 5.42 1.31
C TYR A 84 -12.40 5.16 2.30
N VAL A 85 -12.17 3.87 2.54
CA VAL A 85 -11.09 3.35 3.37
C VAL A 85 -10.03 2.70 2.48
N VAL A 86 -8.77 2.90 2.83
CA VAL A 86 -7.66 2.10 2.27
C VAL A 86 -6.92 1.37 3.38
N ALA A 87 -6.49 0.15 3.09
CA ALA A 87 -5.59 -0.61 3.95
C ALA A 87 -4.17 -0.55 3.38
N LEU A 88 -3.20 -0.23 4.22
CA LEU A 88 -1.78 -0.35 3.92
C LEU A 88 -1.34 -1.77 4.26
N ARG A 89 -0.54 -2.37 3.37
CA ARG A 89 0.03 -3.71 3.53
C ARG A 89 1.52 -3.63 3.32
N ALA A 90 2.30 -4.08 4.28
CA ALA A 90 3.73 -4.29 4.11
C ALA A 90 4.16 -5.56 4.83
N VAL A 91 5.00 -6.36 4.19
CA VAL A 91 5.42 -7.67 4.71
C VAL A 91 6.92 -7.87 4.58
N GLN A 92 7.45 -8.73 5.45
CA GLN A 92 8.79 -9.28 5.40
C GLN A 92 8.69 -10.80 5.26
N THR A 93 9.41 -11.37 4.30
CA THR A 93 9.45 -12.80 4.04
C THR A 93 10.83 -13.22 3.55
N GLN A 94 11.23 -14.45 3.93
CA GLN A 94 12.45 -15.10 3.46
C GLN A 94 12.18 -16.19 2.41
N ASP A 95 10.98 -16.79 2.41
CA ASP A 95 10.68 -18.00 1.62
C ASP A 95 9.34 -17.97 0.86
N PHE A 96 8.63 -16.83 0.87
CA PHE A 96 7.30 -16.62 0.26
C PHE A 96 6.17 -17.55 0.76
N MET A 97 6.48 -18.59 1.54
CA MET A 97 5.52 -19.48 2.19
C MET A 97 5.02 -18.87 3.49
N THR A 98 5.91 -18.19 4.22
CA THR A 98 5.59 -17.43 5.43
C THR A 98 5.89 -15.96 5.24
N ALA A 99 5.08 -15.08 5.85
CA ALA A 99 5.36 -13.65 5.85
C ALA A 99 4.87 -13.01 7.15
N HIS A 100 5.72 -12.20 7.76
CA HIS A 100 5.33 -11.35 8.88
C HIS A 100 4.90 -9.99 8.34
N TRP A 101 3.88 -9.39 8.94
CA TRP A 101 3.58 -7.99 8.70
C TRP A 101 4.76 -7.14 9.19
N ALA A 102 5.10 -6.09 8.45
CA ALA A 102 6.26 -5.27 8.81
C ALA A 102 5.92 -4.34 9.97
N GLU A 103 6.75 -4.32 11.01
CA GLU A 103 6.60 -3.39 12.15
C GLU A 103 7.08 -1.98 11.76
N LEU A 104 6.32 -1.32 10.88
CA LEU A 104 6.64 0.03 10.42
C LEU A 104 6.58 1.01 11.60
N PRO A 105 7.52 1.98 11.70
CA PRO A 105 7.52 2.95 12.79
C PRO A 105 6.21 3.73 12.82
N TYR A 106 5.63 3.93 14.00
CA TYR A 106 4.36 4.64 14.14
C TYR A 106 4.41 6.06 13.55
N ALA A 107 5.55 6.74 13.61
CA ALA A 107 5.74 8.04 12.97
C ALA A 107 5.62 7.98 11.43
N LEU A 108 6.11 6.90 10.81
CA LEU A 108 5.97 6.68 9.37
C LEU A 108 4.51 6.39 9.01
N LEU A 109 3.84 5.50 9.75
CA LEU A 109 2.42 5.20 9.56
C LEU A 109 1.55 6.45 9.72
N ALA A 110 1.81 7.27 10.73
CA ALA A 110 1.11 8.53 10.96
C ALA A 110 1.33 9.51 9.80
N LYS A 111 2.57 9.63 9.30
CA LYS A 111 2.90 10.50 8.15
C LYS A 111 2.15 10.05 6.90
N VAL A 112 2.21 8.77 6.55
CA VAL A 112 1.51 8.20 5.39
C VAL A 112 0.00 8.41 5.50
N SER A 113 -0.59 8.09 6.66
CA SER A 113 -2.03 8.27 6.90
C SER A 113 -2.46 9.72 6.71
N ASN A 114 -1.72 10.67 7.30
CA ASN A 114 -1.99 12.10 7.18
C ASN A 114 -1.88 12.59 5.73
N ARG A 115 -0.86 12.15 4.99
CA ARG A 115 -0.71 12.52 3.57
C ARG A 115 -1.85 11.98 2.72
N ILE A 116 -2.21 10.70 2.86
CA ILE A 116 -3.31 10.09 2.12
C ILE A 116 -4.62 10.85 2.38
N ILE A 117 -4.98 11.10 3.64
CA ILE A 117 -6.25 11.74 4.00
C ILE A 117 -6.30 13.20 3.51
N ASN A 118 -5.20 13.95 3.64
CA ASN A 118 -5.19 15.38 3.32
C ASN A 118 -4.98 15.66 1.82
N GLU A 119 -4.23 14.82 1.10
CA GLU A 119 -3.92 15.03 -0.32
C GLU A 119 -4.97 14.39 -1.23
N ILE A 120 -5.67 13.34 -0.79
CA ILE A 120 -6.57 12.55 -1.63
C ILE A 120 -8.03 12.70 -1.19
N ARG A 121 -8.72 13.66 -1.80
CA ARG A 121 -10.19 13.75 -1.70
C ARG A 121 -10.84 12.44 -2.14
N GLY A 122 -11.68 11.87 -1.29
CA GLY A 122 -12.34 10.57 -1.53
C GLY A 122 -11.83 9.44 -0.63
N ILE A 123 -10.78 9.66 0.15
CA ILE A 123 -10.31 8.76 1.21
C ILE A 123 -10.28 9.54 2.53
N ASN A 124 -10.89 9.01 3.58
CA ASN A 124 -10.89 9.66 4.90
C ASN A 124 -10.45 8.74 6.04
N ARG A 125 -10.03 7.51 5.70
CA ARG A 125 -9.55 6.55 6.69
C ARG A 125 -8.50 5.64 6.08
N VAL A 126 -7.47 5.40 6.87
CA VAL A 126 -6.37 4.50 6.54
C VAL A 126 -6.25 3.48 7.66
N ALA A 127 -6.12 2.21 7.30
CA ALA A 127 -5.81 1.11 8.21
C ALA A 127 -4.47 0.49 7.85
N TYR A 128 -3.87 -0.28 8.76
CA TYR A 128 -2.67 -1.07 8.49
C TYR A 128 -2.93 -2.54 8.80
N ASP A 129 -2.60 -3.42 7.86
CA ASP A 129 -2.82 -4.85 8.00
C ASP A 129 -1.69 -5.53 8.80
N ILE A 130 -2.03 -5.93 10.01
CA ILE A 130 -1.15 -6.62 10.98
C ILE A 130 -1.33 -8.15 10.96
N THR A 131 -1.89 -8.72 9.89
CA THR A 131 -2.12 -10.17 9.76
C THR A 131 -0.93 -10.83 9.09
N GLY A 132 -0.32 -11.83 9.73
CA GLY A 132 0.73 -12.64 9.11
C GLY A 132 0.20 -13.64 8.06
N LYS A 133 1.11 -14.20 7.28
CA LYS A 133 0.89 -15.39 6.44
C LYS A 133 1.68 -16.56 7.05
N PRO A 134 1.04 -17.65 7.49
CA PRO A 134 -0.41 -17.80 7.77
C PRO A 134 -0.88 -16.96 8.99
N PRO A 135 -2.21 -16.79 9.22
CA PRO A 135 -3.34 -17.39 8.49
C PRO A 135 -3.83 -16.57 7.28
N GLY A 136 -3.40 -15.32 7.15
CA GLY A 136 -3.75 -14.49 6.00
C GLY A 136 -2.90 -14.79 4.78
N THR A 137 -3.15 -14.03 3.72
CA THR A 137 -2.32 -13.98 2.51
C THR A 137 -1.59 -12.63 2.42
N ILE A 138 -0.68 -12.47 1.46
CA ILE A 138 0.00 -11.18 1.24
C ILE A 138 -0.99 -10.20 0.59
N GLU A 139 -1.53 -10.57 -0.57
CA GLU A 139 -2.64 -9.89 -1.25
C GLU A 139 -3.97 -10.21 -0.54
N TRP A 140 -4.99 -9.40 -0.78
CA TRP A 140 -6.32 -9.58 -0.19
C TRP A 140 -7.32 -10.27 -1.13
N GLU A 141 -7.01 -10.36 -2.44
CA GLU A 141 -7.73 -11.12 -3.47
C GLU A 141 -6.78 -11.80 -4.46
#